data_AF-A0A271LEI7-F1
#
_entry.id   AF-A0A271LEI7-F1
#
_cell.length_a   1.000
_cell.length_b   1.000
_cell.length_c   1.000
_cell.angle_alpha   90.00
_cell.angle_beta   90.00
_cell.angle_gamma   90.00
#
_symmetry.space_group_name_H-M   'P 1'
#
loop_
_entity.id
_entity.type
_entity.pdbx_description
1 polymer ?
#
loop_
_entity_poly.entity_id
_entity_poly.type
_entity_poly.pdbx_seq_one_letter_code
_entity_poly.pdbx_strand_id
1 'polypeptide(L)' 'MADNFKTGDVVRLKSGGPNMTVSDAAASGSVLCNWFNREGETWTPQHAGFKPDQLEMAHLVSPSQA' A
#
# COMPACT_ATOMS: atom_id res chain seq x y z
N MET A 1 12.89 -11.92 3.57
CA MET A 1 12.75 -10.45 3.39
C MET A 1 11.37 -10.08 2.86
N ALA A 2 10.33 -10.57 3.52
CA ALA A 2 9.05 -9.85 3.67
C ALA A 2 9.08 -8.99 4.97
N ASP A 3 10.19 -9.06 5.70
CA ASP A 3 10.39 -8.58 7.07
C ASP A 3 10.34 -7.06 7.26
N ASN A 4 10.14 -6.28 6.18
CA ASN A 4 10.13 -4.82 6.22
C ASN A 4 8.74 -4.18 6.12
N PHE A 5 7.71 -4.95 5.77
CA PHE A 5 6.34 -4.44 5.65
C PHE A 5 5.43 -5.15 6.63
N LYS A 6 4.71 -4.38 7.45
CA LYS A 6 3.77 -4.90 8.45
C LYS A 6 2.36 -4.38 8.17
N THR A 7 1.36 -5.12 8.64
CA THR A 7 -0.05 -4.70 8.57
C THR A 7 -0.22 -3.28 9.13
N GLY A 8 -0.89 -2.43 8.36
CA GLY A 8 -1.10 -1.01 8.66
C GLY A 8 -0.08 -0.06 8.04
N ASP A 9 1.05 -0.55 7.51
CA ASP A 9 1.97 0.31 6.77
C ASP A 9 1.29 0.84 5.50
N VAL A 10 1.56 2.12 5.19
CA VAL A 10 1.14 2.70 3.91
C VAL A 10 2.31 2.59 2.93
N VAL A 11 2.05 1.93 1.81
CA VAL A 11 3.03 1.59 0.78
C VAL A 11 2.53 2.01 -0.60
N ARG A 12 3.43 2.00 -1.58
CA ARG A 12 3.13 2.26 -2.99
C ARG A 12 4.00 1.35 -3.86
N LEU A 13 3.59 1.07 -5.10
CA LEU A 13 4.51 0.50 -6.08
C LEU A 13 5.59 1.52 -6.43
N LYS A 14 6.84 1.06 -6.56
CA LYS A 14 7.98 1.89 -7.01
C LYS A 14 7.76 2.51 -8.39
N SER A 15 6.90 1.92 -9.22
CA SER A 15 6.51 2.46 -10.52
C SER A 15 5.47 3.59 -10.45
N GLY A 16 4.92 3.89 -9.26
CA GLY A 16 3.82 4.83 -9.05
C GLY A 16 2.49 4.14 -8.73
N GLY A 17 1.37 4.85 -8.87
CA GLY A 17 0.02 4.34 -8.51
C GLY A 17 -0.55 4.94 -7.22
N PRO A 18 -1.64 4.38 -6.66
CA PRO A 18 -2.23 4.87 -5.42
C PRO A 18 -1.41 4.47 -4.19
N ASN A 19 -1.58 5.19 -3.09
CA ASN A 19 -1.15 4.71 -1.78
C ASN A 19 -2.06 3.55 -1.36
N MET A 20 -1.44 2.49 -0.85
CA MET A 20 -2.10 1.27 -0.42
C MET A 20 -1.74 0.98 1.03
N THR A 21 -2.59 0.26 1.74
CA THR A 21 -2.35 -0.19 3.10
C THR A 21 -2.02 -1.67 3.08
N VAL A 22 -0.94 -2.07 3.75
CA VAL A 22 -0.62 -3.49 3.96
C VAL A 22 -1.71 -4.09 4.86
N SER A 23 -2.38 -5.12 4.36
CA SER A 23 -3.42 -5.83 5.10
C SER A 23 -2.86 -7.08 5.76
N ASP A 24 -1.98 -7.80 5.05
CA ASP A 24 -1.38 -9.04 5.54
C ASP A 24 -0.09 -9.36 4.78
N ALA A 25 0.75 -10.24 5.32
CA ALA A 25 1.90 -10.81 4.64
C ALA A 25 1.63 -12.30 4.40
N ALA A 26 1.33 -12.65 3.15
CA ALA A 26 0.97 -14.02 2.80
C ALA A 26 2.17 -14.97 2.97
N ALA A 27 1.90 -16.21 3.39
CA ALA A 27 2.92 -17.27 3.53
C ALA A 27 3.69 -17.55 2.22
N SER A 28 3.14 -17.15 1.07
CA SER A 28 3.78 -17.21 -0.25
C SER A 28 4.91 -16.18 -0.46
N GLY A 29 5.11 -15.24 0.46
CA GLY A 29 6.08 -14.15 0.36
C GLY A 29 5.55 -12.88 -0.32
N SER A 30 4.26 -12.86 -0.67
CA SER A 30 3.60 -11.64 -1.18
C SER A 30 3.08 -10.77 -0.04
N VAL A 31 3.17 -9.44 -0.20
CA VAL A 31 2.55 -8.45 0.67
C VAL A 31 1.16 -8.15 0.12
N LEU A 32 0.11 -8.46 0.89
CA LEU A 32 -1.27 -8.17 0.51
C LEU A 32 -1.60 -6.73 0.88
N CYS A 33 -2.09 -5.97 -0.10
CA CYS A 33 -2.38 -4.56 0.05
C CYS A 33 -3.83 -4.27 -0.35
N ASN A 34 -4.48 -3.36 0.38
CA ASN A 34 -5.79 -2.82 0.06
C ASN A 34 -5.68 -1.31 -0.22
N TRP A 35 -6.51 -0.79 -1.12
CA TRP A 35 -6.64 0.64 -1.37
C TRP A 35 -8.04 0.97 -1.87
N PHE A 36 -8.31 2.25 -2.08
CA PHE A 36 -9.56 2.70 -2.66
C PHE A 36 -9.28 3.52 -3.91
N ASN A 37 -9.90 3.15 -5.02
CA ASN A 37 -9.97 4.01 -6.20
C ASN A 37 -11.06 5.06 -5.97
N ARG A 38 -10.82 6.29 -6.42
CA ARG A 38 -11.80 7.38 -6.35
C ARG A 38 -12.27 7.74 -7.74
N GLU A 39 -13.59 7.69 -7.95
CA GLU A 39 -14.26 8.20 -9.14
C GLU A 39 -15.37 9.17 -8.69
N GLY A 40 -15.10 10.47 -8.79
CA GLY A 40 -15.98 11.50 -8.21
C GLY A 40 -16.06 11.42 -6.68
N GLU A 41 -17.26 11.12 -6.18
CA GLU A 41 -17.55 10.92 -4.75
C GLU A 41 -17.56 9.44 -4.34
N THR A 42 -17.43 8.53 -5.30
CA THR A 42 -17.45 7.09 -5.06
C THR A 42 -16.05 6.58 -4.74
N TRP A 43 -15.95 5.79 -3.67
CA TRP A 43 -14.74 5.07 -3.30
C TRP A 43 -14.95 3.57 -3.50
N THR A 44 -14.18 2.97 -4.39
CA THR A 44 -14.25 1.54 -4.70
C THR A 44 -13.07 0.81 -4.07
N PRO A 45 -13.30 -0.13 -3.13
CA PRO A 45 -12.23 -0.90 -2.51
C PRO A 45 -11.57 -1.84 -3.53
N GLN A 46 -10.25 -1.93 -3.46
CA GLN A 46 -9.41 -2.76 -4.30
C GLN A 46 -8.39 -3.50 -3.43
N HIS A 47 -7.92 -4.65 -3.91
CA HIS A 47 -6.87 -5.41 -3.25
C HIS A 47 -5.98 -6.15 -4.26
N ALA A 48 -4.71 -6.36 -3.91
CA ALA A 48 -3.78 -7.17 -4.68
C ALA A 48 -2.60 -7.63 -3.81
N GLY A 49 -1.95 -8.72 -4.22
CA GLY A 49 -0.68 -9.17 -3.65
C GLY A 49 0.50 -8.73 -4.52
N PHE A 50 1.53 -8.17 -3.90
CA PHE A 50 2.75 -7.73 -4.58
C PHE A 50 3.98 -8.39 -3.97
N LYS A 51 5.05 -8.50 -4.76
CA LYS A 51 6.34 -8.89 -4.20
C LYS A 51 6.93 -7.70 -3.41
N PRO A 52 7.63 -7.95 -2.28
CA PRO A 52 8.21 -6.89 -1.47
C PRO A 52 9.15 -5.95 -2.25
N ASP A 53 9.87 -6.47 -3.24
CA ASP A 53 10.81 -5.70 -4.07
C ASP A 53 10.12 -4.68 -4.99
N GLN A 54 8.81 -4.81 -5.22
CA GLN A 54 8.00 -3.88 -6.00
C GLN A 54 7.49 -2.69 -5.18
N LEU A 55 7.55 -2.77 -3.85
CA LEU A 55 6.95 -1.79 -2.93
C LEU A 55 7.98 -0.86 -2.31
N GLU A 56 7.53 0.34 -1.98
CA GLU A 56 8.22 1.31 -1.15
C GLU A 56 7.26 1.90 -0.10
N MET A 57 7.81 2.40 1.02
CA MET A 57 7.02 3.11 2.02
C MET A 57 6.47 4.39 1.40
N ALA A 58 5.15 4.58 1.47
CA ALA A 58 4.55 5.82 1.02
C ALA A 58 4.91 6.92 2.02
N HIS A 59 5.58 7.97 1.55
CA HIS A 59 5.84 9.13 2.38
C HIS A 59 4.52 9.87 2.61
N LEU A 60 3.87 9.61 3.74
CA LEU A 60 2.78 10.44 4.21
C LEU A 60 3.37 11.77 4.69
N VAL A 61 3.30 12.80 3.85
CA VAL A 61 3.54 14.17 4.34
C VAL A 61 2.48 14.45 5.41
N SER A 62 2.92 14.57 6.66
CA SER A 62 2.05 15.02 7.74
C SER A 62 1.64 16.46 7.44
N PRO A 63 0.34 16.81 7.50
CA PRO A 63 -0.09 18.21 7.39
C PRO A 63 0.29 18.93 8.69
N SER A 64 1.55 19.34 8.81
CA SER A 64 2.03 20.19 9.91
C SER A 64 2.92 21.33 9.43
N GLN A 65 2.72 21.80 8.20
CA GLN A 65 3.30 23.05 7.69
C GLN A 65 2.15 23.85 7.06
N ALA A 66 1.31 24.42 7.91
CA ALA A 66 0.38 25.50 7.58
C ALA A 66 0.56 26.59 8.64
#